data_AF-A0A660YDL0-F1
#
_entry.id   AF-A0A660YDL0-F1
#
_cell.length_a   1.000
_cell.length_b   1.000
_cell.length_c   1.000
_cell.angle_alpha   90.00
_cell.angle_beta   90.00
_cell.angle_gamma   90.00
#
_symmetry.space_group_name_H-M   'P 1'
#
loop_
_entity.id
_entity.type
_entity.pdbx_description
1 polymer ?
#
loop_
_entity_poly.entity_id
_entity_poly.type
_entity_poly.pdbx_seq_one_letter_code
_entity_poly.pdbx_strand_id
1 'polypeptide(L)'
;MAKKRSAPKKGIRYEKQQAKKHRAKHLGGPSNPDYQRGNVKGEVKNWSNPVHSGVIKQAKQKGVKEIVSKSGFTEPAEELAKKYGIKLISKKK
;
A
#
# COMPACT_ATOMS: atom_id res chain seq x y z
N MET A 1 17.61 -16.66 21.39
CA MET A 1 17.47 -15.43 20.58
C MET A 1 16.65 -15.74 19.32
N ALA A 2 15.47 -15.16 19.15
CA ALA A 2 14.63 -15.41 17.97
C ALA A 2 15.26 -14.78 16.71
N LYS A 3 15.59 -15.61 15.71
CA LYS A 3 16.11 -15.19 14.40
C LYS A 3 15.05 -14.30 13.73
N LYS A 4 15.29 -12.98 13.66
CA LYS A 4 14.45 -12.04 12.88
C LYS A 4 14.42 -12.52 11.42
N ARG A 5 13.30 -13.07 10.98
CA ARG A 5 13.06 -13.39 9.57
C ARG A 5 13.19 -12.11 8.77
N SER A 6 14.27 -11.97 8.00
CA SER A 6 14.47 -10.83 7.10
C SER A 6 13.33 -10.78 6.09
N ALA A 7 12.62 -9.65 6.01
CA ALA A 7 11.57 -9.47 5.03
C ALA A 7 12.10 -9.76 3.61
N PRO A 8 11.33 -10.46 2.76
CA PRO A 8 11.79 -10.88 1.44
C PRO A 8 12.24 -9.66 0.61
N LYS A 9 13.51 -9.64 0.19
CA LYS A 9 14.18 -8.52 -0.51
C LYS A 9 13.41 -7.97 -1.72
N LYS A 10 12.57 -8.80 -2.37
CA LYS A 10 11.76 -8.42 -3.55
C LYS A 10 10.62 -7.43 -3.21
N GLY A 11 9.96 -7.55 -2.06
CA GLY A 11 8.89 -6.64 -1.65
C GLY A 11 9.41 -5.22 -1.40
N ILE A 12 10.51 -5.15 -0.64
CA ILE A 12 11.19 -3.91 -0.27
C ILE A 12 11.64 -3.11 -1.49
N ARG A 13 12.14 -3.77 -2.55
CA ARG A 13 12.57 -3.06 -3.78
C ARG A 13 11.39 -2.37 -4.47
N TYR A 14 10.24 -3.04 -4.54
CA TYR A 14 9.04 -2.47 -5.15
C TYR A 14 8.46 -1.33 -4.32
N GLU A 15 8.41 -1.50 -2.99
CA GLU A 15 7.98 -0.44 -2.05
C GLU A 15 8.87 0.80 -2.17
N LYS A 16 10.20 0.64 -2.17
CA LYS A 16 11.16 1.74 -2.38
C LYS A 16 10.95 2.45 -3.73
N GLN A 17 10.67 1.69 -4.79
CA GLN A 17 10.41 2.26 -6.11
C GLN A 17 9.12 3.09 -6.12
N GLN A 18 8.04 2.59 -5.50
CA GLN A 18 6.79 3.33 -5.41
C GLN A 18 6.93 4.56 -4.52
N ALA A 19 7.61 4.45 -3.37
CA ALA A 19 7.91 5.60 -2.52
C ALA A 19 8.66 6.70 -3.31
N LYS A 20 9.70 6.32 -4.07
CA LYS A 20 10.44 7.26 -4.93
C LYS A 20 9.55 7.90 -6.00
N LYS A 21 8.69 7.12 -6.68
CA LYS A 21 7.73 7.64 -7.67
C LYS A 21 6.77 8.67 -7.08
N HIS A 22 6.32 8.44 -5.86
CA HIS A 22 5.44 9.34 -5.15
C HIS A 22 6.15 10.49 -4.44
N ARG A 23 7.49 10.62 -4.59
CA ARG A 23 8.32 11.59 -3.84
C ARG A 23 8.10 11.48 -2.33
N ALA A 24 7.89 10.25 -1.85
CA ALA A 24 7.57 9.92 -0.47
C ALA A 24 8.77 9.29 0.25
N LYS A 25 8.81 9.43 1.57
CA LYS A 25 9.78 8.75 2.43
C LYS A 25 9.33 7.30 2.62
N HIS A 26 10.16 6.35 2.22
CA HIS A 26 9.95 4.93 2.55
C HIS A 26 10.20 4.73 4.04
N LEU A 27 9.21 4.21 4.76
CA LEU A 27 9.34 3.91 6.19
C LEU A 27 9.63 2.42 6.40
N GLY A 28 8.79 1.57 5.80
CA GLY A 28 8.93 0.11 5.87
C GLY A 28 8.82 -0.45 7.29
N GLY A 29 8.53 -1.75 7.38
CA GLY A 29 8.47 -2.49 8.65
C GLY A 29 7.04 -2.83 9.10
N PRO A 30 6.89 -3.84 9.99
CA PRO A 30 5.61 -4.49 10.28
C PRO A 30 4.55 -3.58 10.92
N SER A 31 4.97 -2.46 11.54
CA SER A 31 4.09 -1.54 12.27
C SER A 31 3.91 -0.19 11.56
N ASN A 32 4.58 0.02 10.42
CA ASN A 32 4.61 1.29 9.70
C ASN A 32 3.99 1.16 8.31
N PRO A 33 3.41 2.24 7.75
CA PRO A 33 3.01 2.28 6.35
C PRO A 33 4.25 2.18 5.44
N ASP A 34 4.06 1.71 4.20
CA ASP A 34 5.18 1.48 3.28
C ASP A 34 5.88 2.78 2.88
N TYR A 35 5.10 3.86 2.76
CA TYR A 35 5.65 5.20 2.55
C TYR A 35 4.80 6.29 3.21
N GLN A 36 5.42 7.45 3.39
CA GLN A 36 4.78 8.67 3.86
C GLN A 36 5.14 9.86 2.97
N ARG A 37 4.12 10.56 2.48
CA ARG A 37 4.24 11.81 1.69
C ARG A 37 3.63 12.96 2.47
N GLY A 38 4.44 13.71 3.19
CA GLY A 38 3.94 14.71 4.16
C GLY A 38 3.11 14.01 5.24
N ASN A 39 1.83 14.40 5.38
CA ASN A 39 0.89 13.78 6.32
C ASN A 39 0.15 12.55 5.74
N VAL A 40 0.41 12.21 4.48
CA VAL A 40 -0.28 11.13 3.77
C VAL A 40 0.47 9.82 3.95
N LYS A 41 -0.18 8.83 4.56
CA LYS A 41 0.31 7.46 4.70
C LYS A 41 -0.12 6.63 3.49
N GLY A 42 0.83 5.91 2.89
CA GLY A 42 0.61 5.08 1.71
C GLY A 42 1.00 3.61 1.91
N GLU A 43 0.21 2.71 1.35
CA GLU A 43 0.43 1.26 1.37
C GLU A 43 0.59 0.72 -0.07
N VAL A 44 1.47 -0.24 -0.28
CA VAL A 44 1.84 -0.81 -1.56
C VAL A 44 1.54 -2.30 -1.57
N LYS A 45 0.66 -2.72 -2.47
CA LYS A 45 0.34 -4.12 -2.73
C LYS A 45 0.92 -4.56 -4.06
N ASN A 46 2.07 -5.22 -4.00
CA ASN A 46 2.70 -5.85 -5.16
C ASN A 46 2.10 -7.25 -5.43
N TRP A 47 0.78 -7.34 -5.44
CA TRP A 47 0.06 -8.60 -5.65
C TRP A 47 -0.15 -8.84 -7.14
N SER A 48 -0.21 -10.12 -7.54
CA SER A 48 -0.62 -10.51 -8.90
C SER A 48 -2.14 -10.43 -9.06
N ASN A 49 -2.89 -10.56 -7.97
CA ASN A 49 -4.35 -10.47 -7.96
C ASN A 49 -4.80 -9.04 -7.59
N PRO A 50 -5.98 -8.60 -8.05
CA PRO A 50 -6.57 -7.34 -7.63
C PRO A 50 -6.75 -7.27 -6.11
N VAL A 51 -6.63 -6.06 -5.56
CA VAL A 51 -6.82 -5.80 -4.13
C VAL A 51 -8.31 -5.84 -3.79
N HIS A 52 -8.66 -6.63 -2.77
CA HIS A 52 -10.04 -6.81 -2.30
C HIS A 52 -10.44 -5.79 -1.22
N SER A 53 -11.75 -5.68 -0.98
CA SER A 53 -12.39 -4.75 -0.03
C SER A 53 -11.85 -4.81 1.40
N GLY A 54 -11.50 -6.01 1.90
CA GLY A 54 -10.87 -6.19 3.21
C GLY A 54 -9.59 -5.36 3.43
N VAL A 55 -8.77 -5.18 2.39
CA VAL A 55 -7.56 -4.34 2.48
C VAL A 55 -7.93 -2.87 2.66
N ILE A 56 -9.01 -2.41 2.03
CA ILE A 56 -9.50 -1.03 2.16
C ILE A 56 -9.99 -0.76 3.59
N LYS A 57 -10.68 -1.73 4.21
CA LYS A 57 -11.10 -1.64 5.62
C LYS A 57 -9.90 -1.53 6.57
N GLN A 58 -8.88 -2.36 6.35
CA GLN A 58 -7.64 -2.30 7.14
C GLN A 58 -6.89 -0.98 6.95
N ALA A 59 -6.80 -0.49 5.71
CA ALA A 59 -6.20 0.80 5.39
C ALA A 59 -6.92 1.94 6.13
N LYS A 60 -8.25 1.93 6.17
CA LYS A 60 -9.04 2.90 6.94
C LYS A 60 -8.71 2.87 8.43
N GLN A 61 -8.62 1.68 9.04
CA GLN A 61 -8.26 1.52 10.44
C GLN A 61 -6.85 2.06 10.75
N LYS A 62 -5.90 1.88 9.81
CA LYS A 62 -4.52 2.37 9.94
C LYS A 62 -4.36 3.86 9.60
N GLY A 63 -5.42 4.53 9.17
CA GLY A 63 -5.38 5.92 8.69
C GLY A 63 -4.57 6.08 7.38
N VAL A 64 -4.47 5.02 6.58
CA VAL A 64 -3.84 5.06 5.26
C VAL A 64 -4.78 5.77 4.29
N LYS A 65 -4.20 6.67 3.50
CA LYS A 65 -4.92 7.53 2.57
C LYS A 65 -4.64 7.20 1.10
N GLU A 66 -3.57 6.47 0.83
CA GLU A 66 -3.20 6.03 -0.52
C GLU A 66 -2.89 4.54 -0.54
N ILE A 67 -3.43 3.83 -1.54
CA ILE A 67 -3.12 2.43 -1.77
C ILE A 67 -2.65 2.28 -3.21
N VAL A 68 -1.46 1.73 -3.39
CA VAL A 68 -0.86 1.42 -4.68
C VAL A 68 -1.01 -0.07 -4.94
N SER A 69 -1.63 -0.45 -6.05
CA SER A 69 -1.76 -1.85 -6.47
C SER A 69 -1.13 -2.08 -7.84
N LYS A 70 -0.35 -3.16 -7.96
CA LYS A 70 0.20 -3.58 -9.26
C LYS A 70 -0.90 -4.08 -10.20
N SER A 71 -1.82 -4.89 -9.69
CA SER A 71 -2.85 -5.59 -10.48
C SER A 71 -4.23 -4.92 -10.42
N GLY A 72 -4.34 -3.75 -9.80
CA GLY A 72 -5.59 -3.02 -9.67
C GLY A 72 -6.41 -3.42 -8.45
N PHE A 73 -7.71 -3.14 -8.51
CA PHE A 73 -8.65 -3.26 -7.41
C PHE A 73 -9.92 -3.99 -7.89
N THR A 74 -10.60 -4.68 -7.00
CA THR A 74 -11.93 -5.24 -7.29
C THR A 74 -12.98 -4.13 -7.17
N GLU A 75 -14.12 -4.23 -7.85
CA GLU A 75 -15.23 -3.25 -7.73
C GLU A 75 -15.64 -2.96 -6.26
N PRO A 76 -15.83 -3.96 -5.38
CA PRO A 76 -16.13 -3.68 -3.97
C PRO A 76 -15.04 -2.91 -3.22
N ALA A 77 -13.80 -2.98 -3.69
CA ALA A 77 -12.68 -2.24 -3.11
C ALA A 77 -12.70 -0.78 -3.57
N GLU A 78 -13.04 -0.53 -4.83
CA GLU A 78 -13.19 0.81 -5.39
C GLU A 78 -14.33 1.58 -4.74
N GLU A 79 -15.48 0.94 -4.54
CA GLU A 79 -16.63 1.52 -3.85
C GLU A 79 -16.31 1.90 -2.40
N LEU A 80 -15.70 0.99 -1.65
CA LEU A 80 -15.29 1.28 -0.27
C LEU A 80 -14.22 2.36 -0.20
N ALA A 81 -13.29 2.39 -1.15
CA ALA A 81 -12.24 3.40 -1.16
C ALA A 81 -12.83 4.78 -1.41
N LYS A 82 -13.79 4.90 -2.35
CA LYS A 82 -14.55 6.12 -2.59
C LYS A 82 -15.31 6.56 -1.34
N LYS A 83 -15.99 5.62 -0.67
CA LYS A 83 -16.72 5.89 0.59
C LYS A 83 -15.80 6.39 1.71
N TYR A 84 -14.57 5.89 1.80
CA TYR A 84 -13.62 6.26 2.86
C TYR A 84 -12.67 7.40 2.49
N GLY A 85 -12.75 7.92 1.25
CA GLY A 85 -11.83 8.93 0.74
C GLY A 85 -10.39 8.43 0.66
N ILE A 86 -10.20 7.16 0.30
CA ILE A 86 -8.90 6.53 0.09
C ILE A 86 -8.58 6.60 -1.40
N LYS A 87 -7.40 7.12 -1.75
CA LYS A 87 -6.96 7.23 -3.13
C LYS A 87 -6.37 5.91 -3.60
N LEU A 88 -6.94 5.37 -4.68
CA LEU A 88 -6.46 4.16 -5.33
C LEU A 88 -5.52 4.52 -6.48
N ILE A 89 -4.37 3.88 -6.52
CA ILE A 89 -3.34 4.10 -7.54
C ILE A 89 -3.01 2.74 -8.15
N SER A 90 -3.51 2.48 -9.36
CA SER A 90 -3.15 1.30 -10.14
C SER A 90 -2.13 1.68 -11.21
N LYS A 91 -1.32 0.71 -11.65
CA LYS A 91 -0.54 0.89 -12.87
C LYS A 91 -1.54 0.94 -14.03
N LYS A 92 -1.82 2.13 -14.58
CA LYS A 92 -2.53 2.24 -15.86
C LYS A 92 -1.79 1.37 -16.88
N LYS A 93 -2.54 0.48 -17.54
CA LYS A 93 -2.07 -0.21 -18.75
C LYS A 93 -1.81 0.82 -19.83
#